data_AF-A0A9W8HC77-F1
#
_entry.id   AF-A0A9W8HC77-F1
#
_cell.length_a   1.000
_cell.length_b   1.000
_cell.length_c   1.000
_cell.angle_alpha   90.00
_cell.angle_beta   90.00
_cell.angle_gamma   90.00
#
_symmetry.space_group_name_H-M   'P 1'
#
loop_
_entity.id
_entity.type
_entity.pdbx_description
1 polymer ?
#
loop_
_entity_poly.entity_id
_entity_poly.type
_entity_poly.pdbx_seq_one_letter_code
_entity_poly.pdbx_strand_id
1 'polypeptide(L)'
;MPPVRRSRRLGTATRTVVEVVVERPAPRPPARSTADRVAAAAETSRGWRARVTERADRAYDAERGRIDWKTVAAELGLPLVGCMHMFDASLSTVAVRQLPGPDDWSMGDERAMVNFVSGNFGTLAGDVWRLAGVYMNASEADCLAAYRRLKHSKITAGVREAIQKYREDGMSWRDIHAIFPVCTSGHLGPMMMLIEHVDAVNQEVQRQHGSGLGVDWAAVSQATYDPDTFCRDTADRMEAFIAKHYQPPVSPNFNAVSNYMWIDINDCIRMAQLLRGEFEWTAEARAMAVKMRRQGMSFEEIARQLSPNLTKNKVSYCVSNTGHRKEHTPLTPEEKQCIRDIVCENAGKMSLCEVVKLVGRSFKGRPAVVGPVHTYAASHPLYKARAERADKDKIARDILSGATTATEAARRLDVPNRLVTAMVAKFQCRMYSSAWTDQETERLLEYIRTNAPPYNWKKFSALLGTKSTYHCHRKVVAMKRSGAIPDKPGG
;
A
#
# COMPACT_ATOMS: atom_id res chain seq x y z
N MET A 1 25.94 10.47 -55.78
CA MET A 1 26.25 9.77 -57.05
C MET A 1 26.48 8.29 -56.78
N PRO A 2 26.17 7.40 -57.75
CA PRO A 2 25.44 6.14 -57.52
C PRO A 2 26.32 4.88 -57.86
N PRO A 3 25.79 3.72 -58.29
CA PRO A 3 25.63 2.51 -57.47
C PRO A 3 26.37 1.27 -58.02
N VAL A 4 26.36 0.14 -57.28
CA VAL A 4 26.84 -1.15 -57.78
C VAL A 4 25.66 -2.07 -58.15
N ARG A 5 25.57 -2.38 -59.45
CA ARG A 5 24.75 -3.43 -60.09
C ARG A 5 25.47 -4.78 -60.07
N ARG A 6 24.73 -5.89 -59.92
CA ARG A 6 24.85 -7.15 -60.70
C ARG A 6 23.47 -7.85 -60.72
N SER A 7 22.75 -7.86 -61.84
CA SER A 7 22.72 -8.87 -62.93
C SER A 7 22.02 -10.19 -62.52
N ARG A 8 20.73 -10.41 -62.84
CA ARG A 8 20.13 -11.01 -64.06
C ARG A 8 20.45 -12.50 -64.27
N ARG A 9 19.44 -13.38 -64.12
CA ARG A 9 19.16 -14.50 -65.03
C ARG A 9 17.64 -14.69 -65.19
N LEU A 10 17.25 -14.85 -66.45
CA LEU A 10 15.92 -15.20 -66.95
C LEU A 10 15.77 -16.72 -66.95
N GLY A 11 14.57 -17.21 -66.65
CA GLY A 11 14.12 -18.57 -66.90
C GLY A 11 12.64 -18.53 -67.28
N THR A 12 12.35 -18.84 -68.53
CA THR A 12 11.04 -18.97 -69.17
C THR A 12 10.26 -20.17 -68.61
N ALA A 13 8.96 -20.00 -68.33
CA ALA A 13 8.04 -21.12 -68.14
C ALA A 13 6.67 -20.81 -68.75
N THR A 14 6.22 -21.79 -69.52
CA THR A 14 5.02 -21.93 -70.35
C THR A 14 3.70 -21.78 -69.58
N ARG A 15 2.72 -21.13 -70.22
CA ARG A 15 1.37 -20.88 -69.72
C ARG A 15 0.44 -22.01 -70.16
N THR A 16 0.10 -22.92 -69.24
CA THR A 16 -0.94 -23.93 -69.44
C THR A 16 -2.29 -23.36 -69.04
N VAL A 17 -3.25 -23.37 -69.96
CA VAL A 17 -4.65 -23.03 -69.70
C VAL A 17 -5.32 -24.27 -69.11
N VAL A 18 -5.83 -24.18 -67.89
CA VAL A 18 -6.65 -25.23 -67.26
C VAL A 18 -8.09 -24.73 -67.25
N GLU A 19 -8.95 -25.38 -68.04
CA GLU A 19 -10.41 -25.28 -67.95
C GLU A 19 -10.88 -25.83 -66.60
N VAL A 20 -11.51 -24.99 -65.80
CA VAL A 20 -12.16 -25.40 -64.55
C VAL A 20 -13.61 -25.78 -64.87
N VAL A 21 -13.87 -27.09 -64.94
CA VAL A 21 -15.22 -27.65 -64.96
C VAL A 21 -15.80 -27.51 -63.55
N VAL A 22 -16.86 -26.72 -63.41
CA VAL A 22 -17.60 -26.55 -62.16
C VAL A 22 -18.59 -27.70 -62.01
N GLU A 23 -18.24 -28.72 -61.21
CA GLU A 23 -19.19 -29.74 -60.78
C GLU A 23 -20.25 -29.14 -59.85
N ARG A 24 -21.53 -29.36 -60.18
CA ARG A 24 -22.65 -28.98 -59.31
C ARG A 24 -22.64 -29.83 -58.04
N PRO A 25 -22.65 -29.23 -56.83
CA PRO A 25 -22.68 -29.99 -55.59
C PRO A 25 -24.01 -30.73 -55.43
N ALA A 26 -23.90 -31.99 -54.98
CA ALA A 26 -25.04 -32.84 -54.67
C ALA A 26 -26.01 -32.16 -53.67
N PRO A 27 -27.33 -32.42 -53.78
CA PRO A 27 -28.33 -31.82 -52.91
C PRO A 27 -28.04 -32.16 -51.44
N ARG A 28 -28.01 -31.12 -50.59
CA ARG A 28 -27.82 -31.28 -49.15
C ARG A 28 -28.96 -32.14 -48.57
N PRO A 29 -28.66 -33.11 -47.69
CA PRO A 29 -29.70 -33.85 -47.00
C PRO A 29 -30.61 -32.89 -46.21
N PRO A 30 -31.92 -33.16 -46.13
CA PRO A 30 -32.87 -32.28 -45.45
C PRO A 30 -32.44 -32.07 -44.00
N ALA A 31 -32.49 -30.81 -43.55
CA ALA A 31 -32.14 -30.44 -42.20
C ALA A 31 -33.05 -31.19 -41.22
N ARG A 32 -32.46 -32.00 -40.33
CA ARG A 32 -33.19 -32.64 -39.22
C ARG A 32 -33.96 -31.57 -38.45
N SER A 33 -35.22 -31.86 -38.12
CA SER A 33 -36.08 -30.89 -37.45
C SER A 33 -35.49 -30.51 -36.08
N THR A 34 -35.82 -29.32 -35.57
CA THR A 34 -35.41 -28.88 -34.23
C THR A 34 -35.85 -29.89 -33.16
N ALA A 35 -37.00 -30.56 -33.37
CA ALA A 35 -37.48 -31.62 -32.49
C ALA A 35 -36.55 -32.85 -32.47
N ASP A 36 -36.04 -33.28 -33.63
CA ASP A 36 -35.09 -34.41 -33.72
C ASP A 36 -33.74 -34.09 -33.07
N ARG A 37 -33.31 -32.82 -33.12
CA ARG A 37 -32.08 -32.35 -32.45
C ARG A 37 -32.24 -32.32 -30.93
N VAL A 38 -33.40 -31.88 -30.42
CA VAL A 38 -33.71 -31.88 -28.99
C VAL A 38 -33.86 -33.31 -28.47
N ALA A 39 -34.51 -34.20 -29.22
CA ALA A 39 -34.62 -35.62 -28.88
C ALA A 39 -33.24 -36.30 -28.83
N ALA A 40 -32.38 -36.10 -29.83
CA ALA A 40 -31.03 -36.65 -29.86
C ALA A 40 -30.14 -36.12 -28.71
N ALA A 41 -30.26 -34.84 -28.36
CA ALA A 41 -29.56 -34.25 -27.23
C ALA A 41 -30.05 -34.81 -25.88
N ALA A 42 -31.36 -35.01 -25.74
CA ALA A 42 -31.95 -35.62 -24.55
C ALA A 42 -31.56 -37.09 -24.38
N GLU A 43 -31.43 -37.84 -25.48
CA GLU A 43 -30.99 -39.23 -25.50
C GLU A 43 -29.50 -39.35 -25.16
N THR A 44 -28.68 -38.44 -25.71
CA THR A 44 -27.26 -38.32 -25.36
C THR A 44 -27.09 -37.98 -23.87
N SER A 45 -27.91 -37.06 -23.33
CA SER A 45 -27.91 -36.70 -21.91
C SER A 45 -28.31 -37.87 -21.01
N ARG A 46 -29.36 -38.63 -21.36
CA ARG A 46 -29.77 -39.85 -20.63
C ARG A 46 -28.65 -40.89 -20.61
N GLY A 47 -27.98 -41.11 -21.73
CA GLY A 47 -26.83 -42.02 -21.81
C GLY A 47 -25.67 -41.60 -20.91
N TRP A 48 -25.39 -40.30 -20.82
CA TRP A 48 -24.36 -39.78 -19.92
C TRP A 48 -24.74 -39.92 -18.44
N ARG A 49 -26.00 -39.66 -18.06
CA ARG A 49 -26.46 -39.84 -16.68
C ARG A 49 -26.27 -41.28 -16.19
N ALA A 50 -26.71 -42.25 -16.97
CA ALA A 50 -26.55 -43.68 -16.63
C ALA A 50 -25.07 -44.05 -16.47
N ARG A 51 -24.21 -43.61 -17.39
CA ARG A 51 -22.76 -43.87 -17.34
C ARG A 51 -22.08 -43.22 -16.14
N VAL A 52 -22.45 -41.98 -15.80
CA VAL A 52 -21.91 -41.29 -14.63
C VAL A 52 -22.34 -42.00 -13.35
N THR A 53 -23.61 -42.37 -13.21
CA THR A 53 -24.12 -43.10 -12.04
C THR A 53 -23.46 -44.48 -11.90
N GLU A 54 -23.35 -45.26 -12.97
CA GLU A 54 -22.67 -46.57 -12.94
C GLU A 54 -21.21 -46.47 -12.47
N ARG A 55 -20.48 -45.44 -12.93
CA ARG A 55 -19.10 -45.20 -12.51
C ARG A 55 -19.00 -44.68 -11.08
N ALA A 56 -19.93 -43.84 -10.67
CA ALA A 56 -20.03 -43.36 -9.30
C ALA A 56 -20.24 -44.52 -8.31
N ASP A 57 -21.14 -45.46 -8.61
CA ASP A 57 -21.40 -46.64 -7.79
C ASP A 57 -20.13 -47.50 -7.62
N ARG A 58 -19.34 -47.69 -8.69
CA ARG A 58 -18.06 -48.44 -8.63
C ARG A 58 -16.96 -47.71 -7.87
N ALA A 59 -17.00 -46.39 -7.85
CA ALA A 59 -16.03 -45.53 -7.18
C ALA A 59 -16.46 -45.17 -5.75
N TYR A 60 -17.48 -45.83 -5.19
CA TYR A 60 -17.90 -45.64 -3.82
C TYR A 60 -16.85 -46.20 -2.84
N ASP A 61 -16.31 -45.33 -2.00
CA ASP A 61 -15.39 -45.68 -0.93
C ASP A 61 -16.21 -45.96 0.34
N ALA A 62 -16.34 -47.25 0.69
CA ALA A 62 -17.12 -47.69 1.84
C ALA A 62 -16.52 -47.23 3.18
N GLU A 63 -15.19 -47.08 3.27
CA GLU A 63 -14.52 -46.62 4.49
C GLU A 63 -14.80 -45.15 4.75
N ARG A 64 -14.81 -44.33 3.70
CA ARG A 64 -15.11 -42.89 3.78
C ARG A 64 -16.59 -42.57 3.65
N GLY A 65 -17.40 -43.53 3.24
CA GLY A 65 -18.82 -43.38 2.98
C GLY A 65 -19.14 -42.39 1.86
N ARG A 66 -18.28 -42.23 0.85
CA ARG A 66 -18.50 -41.26 -0.24
C ARG A 66 -17.87 -41.71 -1.56
N ILE A 67 -18.33 -41.14 -2.65
CA ILE A 67 -17.84 -41.46 -4.00
C ILE A 67 -16.54 -40.69 -4.28
N ASP A 68 -15.54 -41.35 -4.86
CA ASP A 68 -14.33 -40.68 -5.37
C ASP A 68 -14.61 -39.98 -6.71
N TRP A 69 -15.24 -38.82 -6.61
CA TRP A 69 -15.62 -37.99 -7.75
C TRP A 69 -14.45 -37.54 -8.64
N LYS A 70 -13.22 -37.52 -8.11
CA LYS A 70 -12.04 -37.19 -8.92
C LYS A 70 -11.72 -38.33 -9.88
N THR A 71 -11.79 -39.58 -9.39
CA THR A 71 -11.61 -40.77 -10.22
C THR A 71 -12.71 -40.88 -11.27
N VAL A 72 -13.98 -40.67 -10.89
CA VAL A 72 -15.12 -40.67 -11.86
C VAL A 72 -14.93 -39.63 -12.96
N ALA A 73 -14.57 -38.40 -12.59
CA ALA A 73 -14.33 -37.31 -13.53
C ALA A 73 -13.19 -37.62 -14.51
N ALA A 74 -12.09 -38.19 -13.99
CA ALA A 74 -10.93 -38.58 -14.80
C ALA A 74 -11.27 -39.71 -15.79
N GLU A 75 -11.96 -40.77 -15.35
CA GLU A 75 -12.34 -41.90 -16.22
C GLU A 75 -13.27 -41.49 -17.36
N LEU A 76 -14.15 -40.52 -17.12
CA LEU A 76 -15.14 -40.06 -18.10
C LEU A 76 -14.65 -38.87 -18.93
N GLY A 77 -13.51 -38.26 -18.58
CA GLY A 77 -12.98 -37.08 -19.25
C GLY A 77 -13.88 -35.84 -19.11
N LEU A 78 -14.54 -35.70 -17.96
CA LEU A 78 -15.54 -34.66 -17.70
C LEU A 78 -15.11 -33.77 -16.51
N PRO A 79 -15.53 -32.50 -16.46
CA PRO A 79 -15.35 -31.68 -15.26
C PRO A 79 -16.07 -32.30 -14.06
N LEU A 80 -15.44 -32.26 -12.89
CA LEU A 80 -15.96 -32.84 -11.64
C LEU A 80 -17.38 -32.39 -11.30
N VAL A 81 -17.64 -31.07 -11.33
CA VAL A 81 -18.99 -30.51 -11.10
C VAL A 81 -19.98 -30.95 -12.19
N GLY A 82 -19.51 -31.11 -13.44
CA GLY A 82 -20.31 -31.62 -14.55
C GLY A 82 -20.78 -33.06 -14.32
N CYS A 83 -19.90 -33.94 -13.83
CA CYS A 83 -20.29 -35.29 -13.41
C CYS A 83 -21.39 -35.25 -12.35
N MET A 84 -21.25 -34.42 -11.32
CA MET A 84 -22.25 -34.34 -10.24
C MET A 84 -23.61 -33.83 -10.72
N HIS A 85 -23.65 -32.90 -11.68
CA HIS A 85 -24.92 -32.48 -12.29
C HIS A 85 -25.59 -33.59 -13.11
N MET A 86 -24.81 -34.52 -13.66
CA MET A 86 -25.29 -35.67 -14.42
C MET A 86 -25.55 -36.91 -13.55
N PHE A 87 -25.14 -36.90 -12.30
CA PHE A 87 -25.44 -37.99 -11.37
C PHE A 87 -26.94 -38.08 -11.10
N ASP A 88 -27.48 -39.27 -11.30
CA ASP A 88 -28.88 -39.57 -11.02
C ASP A 88 -28.97 -40.52 -9.83
N ALA A 89 -29.34 -39.96 -8.67
CA ALA A 89 -29.46 -40.71 -7.43
C ALA A 89 -30.57 -41.78 -7.48
N SER A 90 -31.56 -41.64 -8.36
CA SER A 90 -32.62 -42.66 -8.52
C SER A 90 -32.13 -43.92 -9.21
N LEU A 91 -31.00 -43.84 -9.93
CA LEU A 91 -30.36 -44.96 -10.61
C LEU A 91 -29.18 -45.54 -9.81
N SER A 92 -28.77 -44.88 -8.72
CA SER A 92 -27.63 -45.30 -7.91
C SER A 92 -28.03 -46.36 -6.91
N THR A 93 -27.16 -47.36 -6.72
CA THR A 93 -27.29 -48.37 -5.67
C THR A 93 -26.68 -47.91 -4.34
N VAL A 94 -25.98 -46.77 -4.32
CA VAL A 94 -25.34 -46.20 -3.14
C VAL A 94 -26.39 -45.47 -2.30
N ALA A 95 -26.56 -45.91 -1.06
CA ALA A 95 -27.46 -45.25 -0.11
C ALA A 95 -26.86 -43.90 0.34
N VAL A 96 -27.72 -42.87 0.38
CA VAL A 96 -27.37 -41.56 0.94
C VAL A 96 -27.17 -41.68 2.45
N ARG A 97 -26.05 -41.17 2.96
CA ARG A 97 -25.77 -41.09 4.39
C ARG A 97 -26.72 -40.11 5.06
N GLN A 98 -27.21 -40.50 6.23
CA GLN A 98 -27.91 -39.61 7.15
C GLN A 98 -26.90 -39.14 8.17
N LEU A 99 -26.62 -37.84 8.22
CA LEU A 99 -25.65 -37.24 9.15
C LEU A 99 -26.31 -36.08 9.93
N PRO A 100 -27.41 -36.35 10.66
CA PRO A 100 -28.23 -35.30 11.26
C PRO A 100 -27.55 -34.58 12.43
N GLY A 101 -26.62 -35.25 13.10
CA GLY A 101 -26.01 -34.79 14.33
C GLY A 101 -24.59 -34.23 14.17
N PRO A 102 -24.18 -33.32 15.08
CA PRO A 102 -22.96 -33.44 15.86
C PRO A 102 -21.81 -34.27 15.29
N ASP A 103 -21.82 -35.45 15.88
CA ASP A 103 -20.76 -36.43 15.97
C ASP A 103 -20.81 -37.42 14.81
N ASP A 104 -21.84 -37.32 13.96
CA ASP A 104 -21.96 -38.11 12.73
C ASP A 104 -20.97 -37.64 11.66
N TRP A 105 -20.47 -36.41 11.78
CA TRP A 105 -19.48 -35.83 10.87
C TRP A 105 -18.07 -36.03 11.40
N SER A 106 -17.26 -36.79 10.66
CA SER A 106 -15.83 -36.83 10.95
C SER A 106 -15.16 -35.49 10.57
N MET A 107 -14.06 -35.15 11.24
CA MET A 107 -13.21 -34.01 10.84
C MET A 107 -12.76 -34.08 9.37
N GLY A 108 -12.60 -35.31 8.85
CA GLY A 108 -12.26 -35.56 7.45
C GLY A 108 -13.40 -35.25 6.48
N ASP A 109 -14.65 -35.43 6.92
CA ASP A 109 -15.85 -35.09 6.15
C ASP A 109 -16.08 -33.58 6.11
N GLU A 110 -15.99 -32.91 7.25
CA GLU A 110 -16.11 -31.45 7.35
C GLU A 110 -15.09 -30.73 6.46
N ARG A 111 -13.82 -31.16 6.53
CA ARG A 111 -12.75 -30.62 5.69
C ARG A 111 -12.98 -30.89 4.20
N ALA A 112 -13.42 -32.09 3.85
CA ALA A 112 -13.70 -32.44 2.46
C ALA A 112 -14.83 -31.58 1.89
N MET A 113 -15.91 -31.37 2.65
CA MET A 113 -17.03 -30.52 2.28
C MET A 113 -16.61 -29.06 2.09
N VAL A 114 -15.90 -28.46 3.05
CA VAL A 114 -15.44 -27.07 2.97
C VAL A 114 -14.50 -26.86 1.80
N ASN A 115 -13.54 -27.77 1.59
CA ASN A 115 -12.60 -27.68 0.47
C ASN A 115 -13.32 -27.80 -0.88
N PHE A 116 -14.32 -28.68 -0.99
CA PHE A 116 -15.12 -28.80 -2.19
C PHE A 116 -15.91 -27.51 -2.47
N VAL A 117 -16.61 -26.98 -1.47
CA VAL A 117 -17.43 -25.76 -1.63
C VAL A 117 -16.57 -24.56 -2.01
N SER A 118 -15.48 -24.32 -1.28
CA SER A 118 -14.58 -23.18 -1.53
C SER A 118 -13.75 -23.31 -2.80
N GLY A 119 -13.39 -24.53 -3.20
CA GLY A 119 -12.58 -24.78 -4.39
C GLY A 119 -13.36 -24.72 -5.71
N ASN A 120 -14.68 -24.89 -5.68
CA ASN A 120 -15.50 -25.01 -6.90
C ASN A 120 -16.56 -23.90 -7.05
N PHE A 121 -16.88 -23.14 -5.99
CA PHE A 121 -17.93 -22.13 -6.05
C PHE A 121 -17.44 -20.79 -5.48
N GLY A 122 -17.58 -19.73 -6.28
CA GLY A 122 -17.24 -18.35 -5.86
C GLY A 122 -18.32 -17.67 -5.03
N THR A 123 -19.57 -18.13 -5.12
CA THR A 123 -20.71 -17.64 -4.34
C THR A 123 -21.58 -18.81 -3.88
N LEU A 124 -22.15 -18.70 -2.67
CA LEU A 124 -23.03 -19.71 -2.08
C LEU A 124 -24.47 -19.59 -2.65
N ALA A 125 -24.62 -19.73 -3.96
CA ALA A 125 -25.93 -19.75 -4.63
C ALA A 125 -26.59 -21.14 -4.61
N GLY A 126 -27.88 -21.21 -4.93
CA GLY A 126 -28.83 -22.28 -4.53
C GLY A 126 -28.40 -23.73 -4.75
N ASP A 127 -27.72 -24.07 -5.84
CA ASP A 127 -27.41 -25.47 -6.18
C ASP A 127 -26.17 -26.04 -5.45
N VAL A 128 -25.41 -25.20 -4.74
CA VAL A 128 -24.14 -25.58 -4.11
C VAL A 128 -24.32 -26.70 -3.09
N TRP A 129 -25.38 -26.64 -2.28
CA TRP A 129 -25.61 -27.62 -1.21
C TRP A 129 -26.15 -28.94 -1.74
N ARG A 130 -26.95 -28.91 -2.81
CA ARG A 130 -27.34 -30.10 -3.55
C ARG A 130 -26.11 -30.83 -4.09
N LEU A 131 -25.18 -30.10 -4.71
CA LEU A 131 -23.93 -30.68 -5.23
C LEU A 131 -22.98 -31.13 -4.12
N ALA A 132 -22.93 -30.41 -3.00
CA ALA A 132 -22.18 -30.84 -1.82
C ALA A 132 -22.76 -32.13 -1.24
N GLY A 133 -24.09 -32.29 -1.22
CA GLY A 133 -24.77 -33.54 -0.86
C GLY A 133 -24.35 -34.70 -1.76
N VAL A 134 -24.35 -34.49 -3.09
CA VAL A 134 -23.84 -35.49 -4.04
C VAL A 134 -22.37 -35.81 -3.81
N TYR A 135 -21.53 -34.80 -3.55
CA TYR A 135 -20.11 -34.98 -3.28
C TYR A 135 -19.84 -35.77 -1.99
N MET A 136 -20.56 -35.44 -0.92
CA MET A 136 -20.42 -36.05 0.40
C MET A 136 -21.22 -37.36 0.56
N ASN A 137 -22.02 -37.72 -0.46
CA ASN A 137 -23.04 -38.76 -0.36
C ASN A 137 -23.95 -38.58 0.87
N ALA A 138 -24.39 -37.34 1.11
CA ALA A 138 -25.21 -36.94 2.25
C ALA A 138 -26.41 -36.10 1.79
N SER A 139 -27.40 -35.92 2.65
CA SER A 139 -28.53 -35.05 2.31
C SER A 139 -28.09 -33.58 2.19
N GLU A 140 -28.77 -32.82 1.32
CA GLU A 140 -28.55 -31.37 1.19
C GLU A 140 -28.72 -30.65 2.55
N ALA A 141 -29.73 -31.07 3.32
CA ALA A 141 -30.02 -30.52 4.64
C ALA A 141 -28.87 -30.76 5.63
N ASP A 142 -28.30 -31.96 5.65
CA ASP A 142 -27.18 -32.29 6.54
C ASP A 142 -25.93 -31.50 6.18
N CYS A 143 -25.61 -31.39 4.88
CA CYS A 143 -24.49 -30.56 4.41
C CYS A 143 -24.64 -29.09 4.81
N LEU A 144 -25.85 -28.53 4.66
CA LEU A 144 -26.14 -27.17 5.07
C LEU A 144 -26.07 -26.99 6.59
N ALA A 145 -26.58 -27.95 7.35
CA ALA A 145 -26.54 -27.93 8.82
C ALA A 145 -25.10 -28.03 9.33
N ALA A 146 -24.30 -28.94 8.79
CA ALA A 146 -22.87 -29.08 9.11
C ALA A 146 -22.08 -27.83 8.72
N TYR A 147 -22.34 -27.24 7.54
CA TYR A 147 -21.68 -26.00 7.15
C TYR A 147 -22.07 -24.82 8.04
N ARG A 148 -23.35 -24.68 8.40
CA ARG A 148 -23.81 -23.68 9.36
C ARG A 148 -23.13 -23.90 10.71
N ARG A 149 -23.05 -25.15 11.19
CA ARG A 149 -22.34 -25.48 12.43
C ARG A 149 -20.88 -25.09 12.35
N LEU A 150 -20.16 -25.39 11.27
CA LEU A 150 -18.77 -24.96 11.08
C LEU A 150 -18.61 -23.44 11.02
N LYS A 151 -19.59 -22.75 10.42
CA LYS A 151 -19.62 -21.29 10.35
C LYS A 151 -20.04 -20.63 11.68
N HIS A 152 -20.71 -21.37 12.55
CA HIS A 152 -21.29 -20.89 13.81
C HIS A 152 -20.72 -21.58 15.05
N SER A 153 -19.76 -22.49 14.91
CA SER A 153 -19.14 -23.23 16.00
C SER A 153 -18.28 -22.26 16.76
N LYS A 154 -18.85 -21.75 17.85
CA LYS A 154 -18.16 -20.87 18.78
C LYS A 154 -17.02 -21.63 19.43
N ILE A 155 -15.86 -21.00 19.55
CA ILE A 155 -14.77 -21.43 20.41
C ILE A 155 -15.33 -21.46 21.83
N THR A 156 -15.49 -22.67 22.37
CA THR A 156 -15.92 -22.85 23.77
C THR A 156 -14.84 -22.32 24.72
N ALA A 157 -15.23 -21.94 25.93
CA ALA A 157 -14.30 -21.43 26.94
C ALA A 157 -13.12 -22.40 27.21
N GLY A 158 -13.38 -23.70 27.23
CA GLY A 158 -12.32 -24.71 27.40
C GLY A 158 -11.34 -24.79 26.22
N VAL A 159 -11.82 -24.63 24.98
CA VAL A 159 -10.92 -24.57 23.80
C VAL A 159 -10.08 -23.29 23.84
N ARG A 160 -10.66 -22.18 24.32
CA ARG A 160 -9.96 -20.90 24.50
C ARG A 160 -8.84 -20.99 25.53
N GLU A 161 -9.12 -21.55 26.70
CA GLU A 161 -8.13 -21.78 27.76
C GLU A 161 -7.00 -22.68 27.28
N ALA A 162 -7.33 -23.73 26.53
CA ALA A 162 -6.32 -24.63 25.98
C ALA A 162 -5.43 -23.94 24.93
N ILE A 163 -6.01 -23.16 24.00
CA ILE A 163 -5.25 -22.38 23.01
C ILE A 163 -4.32 -21.38 23.72
N GLN A 164 -4.84 -20.66 24.72
CA GLN A 164 -4.04 -19.70 25.49
C GLN A 164 -2.88 -20.38 26.21
N LYS A 165 -3.15 -21.50 26.88
CA LYS A 165 -2.11 -22.30 27.54
C LYS A 165 -1.03 -22.76 26.57
N TYR A 166 -1.39 -23.29 25.40
CA TYR A 166 -0.39 -23.68 24.40
C TYR A 166 0.44 -22.50 23.87
N ARG A 167 -0.14 -21.29 23.80
CA ARG A 167 0.60 -20.08 23.43
C ARG A 167 1.57 -19.64 24.52
N GLU A 168 1.14 -19.69 25.78
CA GLU A 168 1.99 -19.41 26.94
C GLU A 168 3.14 -20.42 27.03
N ASP A 169 2.89 -21.68 26.66
CA ASP A 169 3.89 -22.76 26.56
C ASP A 169 4.81 -22.63 25.32
N GLY A 170 4.69 -21.55 24.54
CA GLY A 170 5.58 -21.23 23.42
C GLY A 170 5.28 -21.98 22.11
N MET A 171 4.14 -22.68 22.01
CA MET A 171 3.77 -23.44 20.83
C MET A 171 3.43 -22.52 19.65
N SER A 172 3.88 -22.87 18.45
CA SER A 172 3.63 -22.07 17.26
C SER A 172 2.15 -22.12 16.86
N TRP A 173 1.62 -21.04 16.29
CA TRP A 173 0.24 -21.02 15.79
C TRP A 173 -0.04 -22.14 14.79
N ARG A 174 0.97 -22.55 14.00
CA ARG A 174 0.85 -23.66 13.06
C ARG A 174 0.51 -24.97 13.76
N ASP A 175 1.16 -25.24 14.90
CA ASP A 175 1.00 -26.48 15.65
C ASP A 175 -0.30 -26.46 16.46
N ILE A 176 -0.66 -25.31 17.04
CA ILE A 176 -1.95 -25.10 17.71
C ILE A 176 -3.11 -25.28 16.72
N HIS A 177 -2.98 -24.78 15.49
CA HIS A 177 -3.98 -24.96 14.44
C HIS A 177 -4.11 -26.43 13.98
N ALA A 178 -3.04 -27.22 14.07
CA ALA A 178 -3.12 -28.64 13.81
C ALA A 178 -3.87 -29.39 14.92
N ILE A 179 -3.84 -28.89 16.15
CA ILE A 179 -4.53 -29.43 17.34
C ILE A 179 -6.01 -29.02 17.39
N PHE A 180 -6.36 -27.81 16.92
CA PHE A 180 -7.74 -27.29 16.89
C PHE A 180 -8.21 -26.96 15.46
N PRO A 181 -8.63 -27.95 14.68
CA PRO A 181 -8.88 -27.74 13.25
C PRO A 181 -10.18 -26.99 12.96
N VAL A 182 -11.08 -26.85 13.95
CA VAL A 182 -12.27 -25.97 13.90
C VAL A 182 -11.88 -24.51 13.60
N CYS A 183 -10.65 -24.10 13.91
CA CYS A 183 -10.10 -22.78 13.59
C CYS A 183 -9.61 -22.62 12.14
N THR A 184 -9.78 -23.63 11.27
CA THR A 184 -9.13 -23.67 9.94
C THR A 184 -10.06 -23.72 8.72
N SER A 185 -11.39 -23.66 8.88
CA SER A 185 -12.28 -23.55 7.71
C SER A 185 -12.18 -22.14 7.08
N GLY A 186 -11.31 -22.04 6.06
CA GLY A 186 -11.24 -21.05 4.97
C GLY A 186 -11.62 -19.59 5.28
N HIS A 187 -10.62 -18.69 5.24
CA HIS A 187 -10.75 -17.21 5.29
C HIS A 187 -11.46 -16.60 6.52
N LEU A 188 -12.24 -17.39 7.28
CA LEU A 188 -12.95 -17.01 8.48
C LEU A 188 -12.32 -17.56 9.76
N GLY A 189 -11.40 -18.54 9.69
CA GLY A 189 -10.72 -19.09 10.88
C GLY A 189 -10.00 -18.05 11.75
N PRO A 190 -9.14 -17.19 11.16
CA PRO A 190 -8.55 -16.07 11.88
C PRO A 190 -9.59 -15.01 12.28
N MET A 191 -10.63 -14.81 11.47
CA MET A 191 -11.68 -13.81 11.71
C MET A 191 -12.74 -14.22 12.76
N MET A 192 -12.98 -15.52 12.98
CA MET A 192 -13.87 -16.02 14.02
C MET A 192 -13.16 -16.05 15.36
N MET A 193 -11.86 -16.39 15.38
CA MET A 193 -11.01 -16.13 16.54
C MET A 193 -10.98 -14.63 16.86
N LEU A 194 -10.94 -13.76 15.84
CA LEU A 194 -11.00 -12.32 15.98
C LEU A 194 -12.34 -11.87 16.60
N ILE A 195 -13.49 -12.31 16.08
CA ILE A 195 -14.83 -11.92 16.55
C ILE A 195 -15.14 -12.44 17.96
N GLU A 196 -14.73 -13.66 18.31
CA GLU A 196 -15.05 -14.23 19.62
C GLU A 196 -14.04 -13.90 20.72
N HIS A 197 -12.77 -13.62 20.36
CA HIS A 197 -11.82 -13.00 21.27
C HIS A 197 -12.21 -11.53 21.53
N VAL A 198 -12.70 -10.83 20.50
CA VAL A 198 -13.37 -9.52 20.61
C VAL A 198 -14.57 -9.60 21.56
N ASP A 199 -15.46 -10.58 21.44
CA ASP A 199 -16.61 -10.72 22.35
C ASP A 199 -16.20 -11.10 23.79
N ALA A 200 -15.11 -11.84 23.98
CA ALA A 200 -14.57 -12.19 25.30
C ALA A 200 -13.92 -10.99 25.99
N VAL A 201 -13.16 -10.19 25.25
CA VAL A 201 -12.62 -8.91 25.70
C VAL A 201 -13.77 -7.93 25.97
N ASN A 202 -14.82 -7.92 25.14
CA ASN A 202 -16.03 -7.12 25.36
C ASN A 202 -16.76 -7.51 26.65
N GLN A 203 -16.91 -8.80 26.95
CA GLN A 203 -17.57 -9.27 28.17
C GLN A 203 -16.73 -9.01 29.44
N GLU A 204 -15.41 -9.16 29.36
CA GLU A 204 -14.50 -8.88 30.48
C GLU A 204 -14.38 -7.37 30.73
N VAL A 205 -14.36 -6.54 29.69
CA VAL A 205 -14.41 -5.07 29.78
C VAL A 205 -15.78 -4.61 30.31
N GLN A 206 -16.90 -5.21 29.88
CA GLN A 206 -18.23 -4.95 30.47
C GLN A 206 -18.31 -5.36 31.95
N ARG A 207 -17.65 -6.46 32.34
CA ARG A 207 -17.55 -6.93 33.72
C ARG A 207 -16.70 -6.00 34.59
N GLN A 208 -15.63 -5.43 34.04
CA GLN A 208 -14.73 -4.51 34.76
C GLN A 208 -15.22 -3.05 34.79
N HIS A 209 -16.04 -2.62 33.82
CA HIS A 209 -16.46 -1.21 33.69
C HIS A 209 -17.96 -0.92 33.90
N GLY A 210 -18.75 -1.92 34.26
CA GLY A 210 -20.17 -1.75 34.60
C GLY A 210 -21.06 -1.60 33.37
N SER A 211 -22.14 -2.37 33.37
CA SER A 211 -23.10 -2.48 32.27
C SER A 211 -23.84 -1.17 32.00
N GLY A 212 -23.53 -0.53 30.86
CA GLY A 212 -24.41 0.47 30.27
C GLY A 212 -23.65 1.59 29.57
N LEU A 213 -23.10 1.30 28.40
CA LEU A 213 -22.93 2.18 27.22
C LEU A 213 -22.06 1.41 26.21
N GLY A 214 -22.44 1.42 24.93
CA GLY A 214 -21.79 0.64 23.88
C GLY A 214 -20.28 0.87 23.82
N VAL A 215 -19.51 -0.20 23.59
CA VAL A 215 -18.04 -0.16 23.51
C VAL A 215 -17.62 0.72 22.33
N ASP A 216 -16.87 1.77 22.64
CA ASP A 216 -16.20 2.60 21.66
C ASP A 216 -14.89 1.92 21.22
N TRP A 217 -14.92 1.27 20.06
CA TRP A 217 -13.76 0.60 19.45
C TRP A 217 -12.56 1.52 19.24
N ALA A 218 -12.76 2.84 19.15
CA ALA A 218 -11.67 3.80 19.09
C ALA A 218 -10.85 3.81 20.40
N ALA A 219 -11.51 3.61 21.55
CA ALA A 219 -10.85 3.61 22.86
C ALA A 219 -10.01 2.35 23.13
N VAL A 220 -10.40 1.20 22.59
CA VAL A 220 -9.66 -0.08 22.76
C VAL A 220 -8.43 -0.14 21.85
N SER A 221 -8.55 0.30 20.59
CA SER A 221 -7.40 0.53 19.70
C SER A 221 -6.36 1.45 20.36
N GLN A 222 -6.82 2.60 20.89
CA GLN A 222 -6.02 3.59 21.61
C GLN A 222 -5.30 3.06 22.86
N ALA A 223 -5.77 1.96 23.48
CA ALA A 223 -5.15 1.40 24.68
C ALA A 223 -3.86 0.61 24.40
N THR A 224 -3.70 0.03 23.21
CA THR A 224 -2.49 -0.73 22.80
C THR A 224 -1.64 -0.06 21.73
N TYR A 225 -2.25 0.80 20.92
CA TYR A 225 -1.59 1.61 19.91
C TYR A 225 -2.38 2.90 19.75
N ASP A 226 -1.76 4.02 20.05
CA ASP A 226 -2.40 5.31 19.83
C ASP A 226 -2.13 5.75 18.38
N PRO A 227 -3.13 5.78 17.49
CA PRO A 227 -2.96 6.20 16.09
C PRO A 227 -2.52 7.67 15.96
N ASP A 228 -2.70 8.44 17.04
CA ASP A 228 -2.22 9.81 17.15
C ASP A 228 -0.75 9.87 17.58
N THR A 229 -0.13 8.80 18.10
CA THR A 229 1.29 8.82 18.49
C THR A 229 2.11 7.68 17.87
N PHE A 230 3.16 8.04 17.14
CA PHE A 230 4.08 7.06 16.57
C PHE A 230 4.90 6.40 17.70
N CYS A 231 4.75 5.08 17.86
CA CYS A 231 5.56 4.28 18.78
C CYS A 231 6.67 3.54 18.02
N ARG A 232 7.94 3.80 18.38
CA ARG A 232 9.11 3.20 17.72
C ARG A 232 9.16 1.67 17.90
N ASP A 233 8.84 1.16 19.08
CA ASP A 233 8.84 -0.28 19.36
C ASP A 233 7.80 -1.03 18.53
N THR A 234 6.65 -0.40 18.29
CA THR A 234 5.61 -0.92 17.41
C THR A 234 6.08 -0.92 15.96
N ALA A 235 6.74 0.16 15.54
CA ALA A 235 7.31 0.27 14.20
C ALA A 235 8.43 -0.76 13.95
N ASP A 236 9.32 -0.99 14.93
CA ASP A 236 10.40 -1.97 14.83
C ASP A 236 9.87 -3.41 14.76
N ARG A 237 8.80 -3.73 15.50
CA ARG A 237 8.07 -5.01 15.39
C ARG A 237 7.48 -5.21 14.00
N MET A 238 6.90 -4.16 13.42
CA MET A 238 6.35 -4.18 12.07
C MET A 238 7.48 -4.36 11.03
N GLU A 239 8.59 -3.64 11.14
CA GLU A 239 9.74 -3.79 10.24
C GLU A 239 10.35 -5.19 10.32
N ALA A 240 10.49 -5.75 11.53
CA ALA A 240 10.99 -7.11 11.71
C ALA A 240 10.10 -8.15 11.03
N PHE A 241 8.77 -8.02 11.15
CA PHE A 241 7.81 -8.87 10.46
C PHE A 241 7.92 -8.72 8.93
N ILE A 242 7.97 -7.47 8.45
CA ILE A 242 8.09 -7.18 7.01
C ILE A 242 9.40 -7.76 6.45
N ALA A 243 10.53 -7.51 7.10
CA ALA A 243 11.84 -8.00 6.66
C ALA A 243 11.92 -9.53 6.63
N LYS A 244 11.26 -10.19 7.58
CA LYS A 244 11.23 -11.66 7.68
C LYS A 244 10.38 -12.31 6.59
N HIS A 245 9.27 -11.69 6.20
CA HIS A 245 8.25 -12.32 5.34
C HIS A 245 8.13 -11.72 3.93
N TYR A 246 8.67 -10.53 3.69
CA TYR A 246 8.57 -9.79 2.44
C TYR A 246 9.95 -9.26 2.02
N GLN A 247 10.83 -10.17 1.60
CA GLN A 247 12.13 -9.78 1.05
C GLN A 247 11.97 -9.11 -0.33
N PRO A 248 12.77 -8.08 -0.66
CA PRO A 248 12.72 -7.44 -1.97
C PRO A 248 12.86 -8.47 -3.11
N PRO A 249 12.07 -8.35 -4.20
CA PRO A 249 11.23 -7.20 -4.57
C PRO A 249 9.76 -7.28 -4.11
N VAL A 250 9.40 -8.22 -3.23
CA VAL A 250 7.99 -8.46 -2.86
C VAL A 250 7.46 -7.31 -2.00
N SER A 251 6.40 -6.65 -2.47
CA SER A 251 5.71 -5.61 -1.70
C SER A 251 5.03 -6.20 -0.45
N PRO A 252 5.09 -5.53 0.72
CA PRO A 252 4.41 -6.00 1.93
C PRO A 252 2.89 -6.08 1.74
N ASN A 253 2.28 -7.20 2.13
CA ASN A 253 0.83 -7.31 2.22
C ASN A 253 0.35 -6.74 3.57
N PHE A 254 -0.12 -5.49 3.56
CA PHE A 254 -0.49 -4.78 4.78
C PHE A 254 -1.72 -5.36 5.50
N ASN A 255 -2.57 -6.16 4.85
CA ASN A 255 -3.59 -6.94 5.57
C ASN A 255 -2.95 -7.95 6.53
N ALA A 256 -1.92 -8.66 6.06
CA ALA A 256 -1.20 -9.63 6.91
C ALA A 256 -0.37 -8.93 8.00
N VAL A 257 0.19 -7.75 7.70
CA VAL A 257 0.90 -6.92 8.69
C VAL A 257 -0.08 -6.42 9.76
N SER A 258 -1.23 -5.87 9.37
CA SER A 258 -2.31 -5.44 10.26
C SER A 258 -2.78 -6.57 11.18
N ASN A 259 -3.03 -7.75 10.61
CA ASN A 259 -3.40 -8.94 11.37
C ASN A 259 -2.31 -9.41 12.35
N TYR A 260 -1.03 -9.26 12.00
CA TYR A 260 0.09 -9.60 12.89
C TYR A 260 0.26 -8.58 14.02
N MET A 261 0.12 -7.29 13.69
CA MET A 261 0.37 -6.17 14.61
C MET A 261 -0.82 -5.84 15.50
N TRP A 262 -2.03 -6.28 15.15
CA TRP A 262 -3.29 -5.90 15.78
C TRP A 262 -3.53 -4.38 15.72
N ILE A 263 -3.21 -3.79 14.57
CA ILE A 263 -3.32 -2.36 14.29
C ILE A 263 -4.11 -2.19 12.99
N ASP A 264 -4.89 -1.11 12.86
CA ASP A 264 -5.62 -0.81 11.63
C ASP A 264 -4.68 -0.85 10.41
N ILE A 265 -5.20 -1.34 9.30
CA ILE A 265 -4.39 -1.47 8.08
C ILE A 265 -3.85 -0.12 7.60
N ASN A 266 -4.64 0.96 7.71
CA ASN A 266 -4.22 2.29 7.30
C ASN A 266 -3.15 2.83 8.22
N ASP A 267 -3.20 2.50 9.52
CA ASP A 267 -2.17 2.86 10.48
C ASP A 267 -0.87 2.08 10.24
N CYS A 268 -0.93 0.80 9.87
CA CYS A 268 0.25 0.04 9.44
C CYS A 268 0.88 0.63 8.17
N ILE A 269 0.05 1.01 7.20
CA ILE A 269 0.50 1.68 5.96
C ILE A 269 1.17 3.02 6.31
N ARG A 270 0.51 3.84 7.12
CA ARG A 270 1.02 5.14 7.57
C ARG A 270 2.34 4.99 8.32
N MET A 271 2.44 4.04 9.24
CA MET A 271 3.66 3.75 9.99
C MET A 271 4.81 3.34 9.05
N ALA A 272 4.53 2.54 8.02
CA ALA A 272 5.53 2.14 7.03
C ALA A 272 5.97 3.31 6.14
N GLN A 273 5.06 4.21 5.77
CA GLN A 273 5.37 5.46 5.08
C GLN A 273 6.27 6.36 5.96
N LEU A 274 5.91 6.50 7.23
CA LEU A 274 6.69 7.28 8.21
C LEU A 274 8.11 6.75 8.38
N LEU A 275 8.30 5.42 8.39
CA LEU A 275 9.60 4.75 8.44
C LEU A 275 10.43 4.92 7.17
N ARG A 276 9.78 5.02 6.00
CA ARG A 276 10.43 5.31 4.70
C ARG A 276 10.77 6.79 4.49
N GLY A 277 10.40 7.65 5.44
CA GLY A 277 10.71 9.08 5.43
C GLY A 277 9.62 9.96 4.84
N GLU A 278 8.44 9.39 4.58
CA GLU A 278 7.27 10.08 4.05
C GLU A 278 6.46 10.64 5.23
N PHE A 279 6.87 11.82 5.74
CA PHE A 279 6.11 12.57 6.75
C PHE A 279 5.47 13.80 6.13
N GLU A 280 4.14 13.86 6.15
CA GLU A 280 3.37 15.03 5.72
C GLU A 280 2.86 15.84 6.92
N TRP A 281 3.01 17.17 6.85
CA TRP A 281 2.49 18.09 7.87
C TRP A 281 1.00 18.39 7.64
N THR A 282 0.12 17.47 8.07
CA THR A 282 -1.34 17.68 8.10
C THR A 282 -1.76 18.71 9.16
N ALA A 283 -3.02 19.15 9.15
CA ALA A 283 -3.51 20.08 10.15
C ALA A 283 -3.48 19.47 11.57
N GLU A 284 -3.82 18.19 11.68
CA GLU A 284 -3.81 17.40 12.92
C GLU A 284 -2.39 17.24 13.46
N ALA A 285 -1.44 16.84 12.61
CA ALA A 285 -0.03 16.68 13.00
C ALA A 285 0.58 17.99 13.52
N ARG A 286 0.19 19.13 12.93
CA ARG A 286 0.60 20.46 13.42
C ARG A 286 -0.02 20.78 14.77
N ALA A 287 -1.33 20.56 14.92
CA ALA A 287 -2.05 20.81 16.17
C ALA A 287 -1.46 19.98 17.32
N MET A 288 -1.13 18.73 17.04
CA MET A 288 -0.51 17.80 17.98
C MET A 288 0.91 18.20 18.37
N ALA A 289 1.75 18.58 17.40
CA ALA A 289 3.09 19.10 17.70
C ALA A 289 3.04 20.33 18.63
N VAL A 290 2.05 21.22 18.41
CA VAL A 290 1.82 22.39 19.28
C VAL A 290 1.33 21.96 20.67
N LYS A 291 0.42 20.99 20.77
CA LYS A 291 -0.09 20.43 22.04
C LYS A 291 1.06 19.82 22.86
N MET A 292 1.86 18.93 22.26
CA MET A 292 3.01 18.31 22.92
C MET A 292 4.04 19.35 23.37
N ARG A 293 4.27 20.40 22.56
CA ARG A 293 5.16 21.49 22.96
C ARG A 293 4.64 22.27 24.16
N ARG A 294 3.33 22.54 24.22
CA ARG A 294 2.69 23.21 25.37
C ARG A 294 2.75 22.36 26.65
N GLN A 295 2.79 21.04 26.51
CA GLN A 295 3.00 20.10 27.61
C GLN A 295 4.48 20.01 28.07
N GLY A 296 5.37 20.83 27.51
CA GLY A 296 6.77 20.93 27.94
C GLY A 296 7.75 20.04 27.16
N MET A 297 7.25 19.16 26.27
CA MET A 297 8.08 18.22 25.52
C MET A 297 9.09 18.94 24.62
N SER A 298 10.31 18.43 24.53
CA SER A 298 11.36 18.99 23.66
C SER A 298 11.06 18.74 22.18
N PHE A 299 11.58 19.58 21.28
CA PHE A 299 11.39 19.37 19.83
C PHE A 299 11.95 18.04 19.32
N GLU A 300 12.93 17.47 20.02
CA GLU A 300 13.57 16.21 19.68
C GLU A 300 12.73 15.00 20.09
N GLU A 301 12.05 15.08 21.24
CA GLU A 301 11.05 14.09 21.66
C GLU A 301 9.80 14.15 20.78
N ILE A 302 9.28 15.36 20.50
CA ILE A 302 8.13 15.54 19.60
C ILE A 302 8.46 15.00 18.21
N ALA A 303 9.69 15.23 17.71
CA ALA A 303 10.11 14.69 16.43
C ALA A 303 10.04 13.16 16.44
N ARG A 304 10.63 12.52 17.45
CA ARG A 304 10.59 11.06 17.62
C ARG A 304 9.16 10.51 17.74
N GLN A 305 8.27 11.21 18.44
CA GLN A 305 6.86 10.81 18.60
C GLN A 305 5.99 11.02 17.36
N LEU A 306 6.36 11.93 16.46
CA LEU A 306 5.60 12.17 15.23
C LEU A 306 6.11 11.31 14.08
N SER A 307 7.42 11.16 13.96
CA SER A 307 8.03 10.26 12.97
C SER A 307 9.52 10.10 13.22
N PRO A 308 10.06 8.89 13.02
CA PRO A 308 11.49 8.63 13.22
C PRO A 308 12.39 9.36 12.22
N ASN A 309 11.83 9.81 11.10
CA ASN A 309 12.53 10.57 10.07
C ASN A 309 12.31 12.09 10.18
N LEU A 310 11.55 12.52 11.19
CA LEU A 310 11.36 13.93 11.47
C LEU A 310 12.53 14.45 12.29
N THR A 311 13.10 15.57 11.86
CA THR A 311 14.17 16.24 12.60
C THR A 311 13.58 17.28 13.56
N LYS A 312 14.21 17.53 14.71
CA LYS A 312 13.80 18.60 15.64
C LYS A 312 13.64 19.98 14.98
N ASN A 313 14.44 20.28 13.96
CA ASN A 313 14.35 21.54 13.20
C ASN A 313 13.03 21.68 12.43
N LYS A 314 12.52 20.58 11.84
CA LYS A 314 11.23 20.57 11.14
C LYS A 314 10.08 20.79 12.11
N VAL A 315 10.12 20.14 13.28
CA VAL A 315 9.11 20.33 14.34
C VAL A 315 9.15 21.75 14.87
N SER A 316 10.34 22.25 15.21
CA SER A 316 10.54 23.63 15.67
C SER A 316 9.95 24.63 14.68
N TYR A 317 10.30 24.51 13.40
CA TYR A 317 9.75 25.35 12.34
C TYR A 317 8.22 25.28 12.27
N CYS A 318 7.65 24.08 12.34
CA CYS A 318 6.20 23.89 12.32
C CYS A 318 5.52 24.54 13.52
N VAL A 319 5.96 24.25 14.74
CA VAL A 319 5.35 24.75 15.97
C VAL A 319 5.45 26.28 16.05
N SER A 320 6.63 26.83 15.75
CA SER A 320 6.82 28.28 15.64
C SER A 320 5.88 28.89 14.61
N ASN A 321 5.80 28.33 13.40
CA ASN A 321 4.91 28.86 12.36
C ASN A 321 3.42 28.69 12.66
N THR A 322 3.02 27.67 13.42
CA THR A 322 1.61 27.42 13.75
C THR A 322 1.14 28.38 14.83
N GLY A 323 1.99 28.70 15.82
CA GLY A 323 1.74 29.80 16.75
C GLY A 323 1.73 31.16 16.04
N HIS A 324 2.69 31.39 15.15
CA HIS A 324 2.78 32.63 14.38
C HIS A 324 1.63 32.84 13.39
N ARG A 325 1.03 31.79 12.80
CA ARG A 325 -0.05 31.94 11.82
C ARG A 325 -1.39 32.36 12.43
N LYS A 326 -1.66 32.08 13.72
CA LYS A 326 -2.91 32.48 14.38
C LYS A 326 -2.84 33.86 15.04
N GLU A 327 -1.64 34.40 15.27
CA GLU A 327 -1.45 35.68 15.99
C GLU A 327 -0.85 36.81 15.13
N HIS A 328 -0.42 36.55 13.90
CA HIS A 328 0.09 37.61 13.04
C HIS A 328 -1.06 38.35 12.38
N THR A 329 -1.56 39.38 13.08
CA THR A 329 -2.18 40.53 12.41
C THR A 329 -1.21 40.98 11.32
N PRO A 330 -1.61 40.94 10.03
CA PRO A 330 -0.76 41.37 8.93
C PRO A 330 -0.25 42.79 9.20
N LEU A 331 1.02 43.05 8.89
CA LEU A 331 1.54 44.40 9.02
C LEU A 331 0.80 45.33 8.06
N THR A 332 0.32 46.45 8.58
CA THR A 332 -0.33 47.47 7.74
C THR A 332 0.70 48.10 6.80
N PRO A 333 0.26 48.77 5.71
CA PRO A 333 1.17 49.51 4.84
C PRO A 333 2.03 50.54 5.59
N GLU A 334 1.46 51.21 6.58
CA GLU A 334 2.12 52.24 7.40
C GLU A 334 3.20 51.60 8.29
N GLU A 335 2.89 50.45 8.91
CA GLU A 335 3.87 49.70 9.70
C GLU A 335 5.04 49.23 8.82
N LYS A 336 4.75 48.73 7.62
CA LYS A 336 5.76 48.33 6.63
C LYS A 336 6.65 49.51 6.21
N GLN A 337 6.05 50.67 6.00
CA GLN A 337 6.79 51.89 5.66
C GLN A 337 7.67 52.34 6.83
N CYS A 338 7.14 52.38 8.05
CA CYS A 338 7.91 52.68 9.26
C CYS A 338 9.11 51.72 9.44
N ILE A 339 8.92 50.41 9.23
CA ILE A 339 10.03 49.45 9.28
C ILE A 339 11.08 49.77 8.21
N ARG A 340 10.66 50.12 6.99
CA ARG A 340 11.57 50.51 5.91
C ARG A 340 12.38 51.75 6.30
N ASP A 341 11.74 52.76 6.85
CA ASP A 341 12.37 54.02 7.25
C ASP A 341 13.41 53.77 8.35
N ILE A 342 13.07 52.98 9.38
CA ILE A 342 14.02 52.57 10.43
C ILE A 342 15.23 51.83 9.83
N VAL A 343 15.01 50.92 8.88
CA VAL A 343 16.11 50.20 8.21
C VAL A 343 17.01 51.15 7.42
N CYS A 344 16.44 52.09 6.68
CA CYS A 344 17.19 53.08 5.90
C CYS A 344 17.97 54.04 6.80
N GLU A 345 17.34 54.60 7.83
CA GLU A 345 17.95 55.57 8.75
C GLU A 345 19.12 55.00 9.54
N ASN A 346 19.08 53.70 9.85
CA ASN A 346 20.08 53.02 10.67
C ASN A 346 21.08 52.19 9.87
N ALA A 347 20.90 52.09 8.54
CA ALA A 347 21.84 51.39 7.68
C ALA A 347 23.24 52.01 7.78
N GLY A 348 24.20 51.24 8.29
CA GLY A 348 25.59 51.68 8.46
C GLY A 348 25.90 52.42 9.75
N LYS A 349 24.87 52.82 10.53
CA LYS A 349 25.05 53.40 11.86
C LYS A 349 25.14 52.33 12.95
N MET A 350 24.52 51.17 12.73
CA MET A 350 24.55 50.03 13.63
C MET A 350 24.50 48.72 12.82
N SER A 351 24.74 47.59 13.48
CA SER A 351 24.63 46.28 12.85
C SER A 351 23.17 45.93 12.52
N LEU A 352 22.95 45.10 11.51
CA LEU A 352 21.61 44.59 11.15
C LEU A 352 20.95 43.88 12.33
N CYS A 353 21.73 43.19 13.17
CA CYS A 353 21.22 42.56 14.39
C CYS A 353 20.63 43.60 15.36
N GLU A 354 21.28 44.75 15.51
CA GLU A 354 20.79 45.87 16.31
C GLU A 354 19.56 46.53 15.68
N VAL A 355 19.53 46.69 14.35
CA VAL A 355 18.33 47.18 13.64
C VAL A 355 17.14 46.25 13.88
N VAL A 356 17.33 44.93 13.79
CA VAL A 356 16.27 43.95 14.10
C VAL A 356 15.77 44.10 15.54
N LYS A 357 16.67 44.30 16.50
CA LYS A 357 16.30 44.54 17.91
C LYS A 357 15.57 45.87 18.10
N LEU A 358 15.97 46.92 17.38
CA LEU A 358 15.33 48.25 17.42
C LEU A 358 13.90 48.16 16.90
N VAL A 359 13.69 47.59 15.70
CA VAL A 359 12.36 47.37 15.15
C VAL A 359 11.54 46.46 16.07
N GLY A 360 12.14 45.40 16.60
CA GLY A 360 11.50 44.54 17.59
C GLY A 360 10.95 45.34 18.78
N ARG A 361 11.72 46.27 19.35
CA ARG A 361 11.26 47.14 20.44
C ARG A 361 10.13 48.08 20.00
N SER A 362 10.27 48.73 18.84
CA SER A 362 9.24 49.66 18.31
C SER A 362 7.90 48.98 18.06
N PHE A 363 7.90 47.68 17.73
CA PHE A 363 6.71 46.89 17.46
C PHE A 363 6.39 45.87 18.57
N LYS A 364 6.74 46.20 19.83
CA LYS A 364 6.41 45.41 21.04
C LYS A 364 6.77 43.92 20.94
N GLY A 365 7.88 43.59 20.28
CA GLY A 365 8.38 42.23 20.12
C GLY A 365 7.62 41.37 19.10
N ARG A 366 6.74 41.95 18.25
CA ARG A 366 5.97 41.20 17.25
C ARG A 366 6.90 40.41 16.31
N PRO A 367 6.85 39.07 16.30
CA PRO A 367 7.75 38.25 15.47
C PRO A 367 7.61 38.51 13.96
N ALA A 368 6.46 39.01 13.51
CA ALA A 368 6.18 39.32 12.10
C ALA A 368 7.11 40.40 11.51
N VAL A 369 7.78 41.23 12.33
CA VAL A 369 8.60 42.34 11.83
C VAL A 369 9.98 41.89 11.33
N VAL A 370 10.49 40.74 11.79
CA VAL A 370 11.84 40.26 11.46
C VAL A 370 11.99 40.00 9.96
N GLY A 371 11.02 39.34 9.34
CA GLY A 371 11.02 39.05 7.91
C GLY A 371 11.05 40.30 7.01
N PRO A 372 10.16 41.27 7.22
CA PRO A 372 10.18 42.58 6.58
C PRO A 372 11.51 43.33 6.75
N VAL A 373 12.07 43.39 7.97
CA VAL A 373 13.39 44.02 8.21
C VAL A 373 14.45 43.40 7.32
N HIS A 374 14.58 42.08 7.32
CA HIS A 374 15.54 41.39 6.46
C HIS A 374 15.26 41.60 4.96
N THR A 375 13.99 41.73 4.56
CA THR A 375 13.60 41.97 3.17
C THR A 375 14.00 43.37 2.72
N TYR A 376 13.68 44.40 3.50
CA TYR A 376 14.07 45.78 3.20
C TYR A 376 15.58 45.97 3.25
N ALA A 377 16.25 45.37 4.23
CA ALA A 377 17.71 45.36 4.30
C ALA A 377 18.30 44.69 3.05
N ALA A 378 17.73 43.60 2.54
CA ALA A 378 18.24 42.93 1.34
C ALA A 378 18.08 43.79 0.06
N SER A 379 17.10 44.70 0.04
CA SER A 379 16.93 45.66 -1.05
C SER A 379 17.78 46.92 -0.93
N HIS A 380 18.23 47.28 0.28
CA HIS A 380 18.93 48.53 0.56
C HIS A 380 20.34 48.56 -0.08
N PRO A 381 20.76 49.68 -0.71
CA PRO A 381 22.03 49.78 -1.43
C PRO A 381 23.26 49.42 -0.59
N LEU A 382 23.31 49.83 0.68
CA LEU A 382 24.46 49.56 1.56
C LEU A 382 24.70 48.07 1.78
N TYR A 383 23.66 47.30 2.15
CA TYR A 383 23.82 45.86 2.41
C TYR A 383 24.12 45.10 1.13
N LYS A 384 23.55 45.53 -0.02
CA LYS A 384 23.95 45.01 -1.34
C LYS A 384 25.42 45.29 -1.62
N ALA A 385 25.91 46.51 -1.40
CA ALA A 385 27.31 46.84 -1.62
C ALA A 385 28.25 46.02 -0.72
N ARG A 386 27.90 45.80 0.55
CA ARG A 386 28.65 44.90 1.45
C ARG A 386 28.69 43.46 0.94
N ALA A 387 27.53 42.95 0.52
CA ALA A 387 27.41 41.64 -0.10
C ALA A 387 28.23 41.51 -1.40
N GLU A 388 28.28 42.58 -2.21
CA GLU A 388 29.02 42.63 -3.47
C GLU A 388 30.54 42.69 -3.27
N ARG A 389 31.02 43.40 -2.24
CA ARG A 389 32.44 43.48 -1.86
C ARG A 389 32.99 42.20 -1.22
N ALA A 390 32.10 41.33 -0.73
CA ALA A 390 32.50 40.08 -0.13
C ALA A 390 33.05 39.10 -1.19
N ASP A 391 34.01 38.27 -0.83
CA ASP A 391 34.47 37.16 -1.68
C ASP A 391 33.38 36.08 -1.73
N LYS A 392 32.42 36.26 -2.64
CA LYS A 392 31.21 35.44 -2.75
C LYS A 392 31.54 33.98 -3.03
N ASP A 393 32.57 33.74 -3.83
CA ASP A 393 32.97 32.40 -4.25
C ASP A 393 33.67 31.66 -3.10
N LYS A 394 34.48 32.35 -2.29
CA LYS A 394 35.00 31.79 -1.04
C LYS A 394 33.88 31.50 -0.04
N ILE A 395 32.98 32.45 0.22
CA ILE A 395 31.88 32.26 1.17
C ILE A 395 30.98 31.09 0.74
N ALA A 396 30.67 30.98 -0.55
CA ALA A 396 29.88 29.87 -1.06
C ALA A 396 30.59 28.53 -0.87
N ARG A 397 31.90 28.45 -1.15
CA ARG A 397 32.71 27.24 -0.89
C ARG A 397 32.77 26.89 0.59
N ASP A 398 32.99 27.85 1.47
CA ASP A 398 33.02 27.64 2.93
C ASP A 398 31.66 27.10 3.42
N ILE A 399 30.54 27.62 2.91
CA ILE A 399 29.21 27.13 3.26
C ILE A 399 28.96 25.71 2.72
N LEU A 400 29.34 25.44 1.47
CA LEU A 400 29.12 24.13 0.84
C LEU A 400 30.01 23.03 1.42
N SER A 401 31.21 23.37 1.88
CA SER A 401 32.10 22.46 2.61
C SER A 401 31.72 22.26 4.08
N GLY A 402 30.78 23.06 4.60
CA GLY A 402 30.38 23.02 6.01
C GLY A 402 31.34 23.74 6.96
N ALA A 403 32.36 24.43 6.44
CA ALA A 403 33.30 25.23 7.25
C ALA A 403 32.62 26.42 7.95
N THR A 404 31.49 26.90 7.42
CA THR A 404 30.65 27.91 8.08
C THR A 404 29.18 27.74 7.71
N THR A 405 28.28 28.25 8.53
CA THR A 405 26.85 28.32 8.19
C THR A 405 26.49 29.62 7.47
N ALA A 406 25.42 29.62 6.68
CA ALA A 406 24.91 30.85 6.03
C ALA A 406 24.56 31.96 7.06
N THR A 407 24.10 31.56 8.24
CA THR A 407 23.77 32.49 9.34
C THR A 407 25.01 33.14 9.93
N GLU A 408 26.09 32.39 10.15
CA GLU A 408 27.37 32.92 10.62
C GLU A 408 28.01 33.83 9.58
N ALA A 409 28.03 33.42 8.32
CA ALA A 409 28.52 34.25 7.22
C ALA A 409 27.74 35.57 7.11
N ALA A 410 26.41 35.51 7.22
CA ALA A 410 25.55 36.70 7.20
C ALA A 410 25.84 37.65 8.36
N ARG A 411 26.06 37.10 9.56
CA ARG A 411 26.44 37.87 10.76
C ARG A 411 27.82 38.53 10.59
N ARG A 412 28.81 37.80 10.08
CA ARG A 412 30.17 38.30 9.85
C ARG A 412 30.20 39.45 8.84
N LEU A 413 29.37 39.37 7.80
CA LEU A 413 29.30 40.38 6.75
C LEU A 413 28.35 41.54 7.08
N ASP A 414 27.62 41.42 8.19
CA ASP A 414 26.53 42.32 8.58
C ASP A 414 25.53 42.57 7.44
N VAL A 415 25.00 41.47 6.88
CA VAL A 415 24.01 41.46 5.80
C VAL A 415 22.87 40.47 6.11
N PRO A 416 21.70 40.61 5.45
CA PRO A 416 20.62 39.63 5.61
C PRO A 416 21.02 38.24 5.10
N ASN A 417 20.62 37.18 5.82
CA ASN A 417 20.87 35.79 5.44
C ASN A 417 20.39 35.47 4.01
N ARG A 418 19.29 36.10 3.56
CA ARG A 418 18.78 35.98 2.20
C ARG A 418 19.80 36.36 1.12
N LEU A 419 20.64 37.37 1.35
CA LEU A 419 21.70 37.74 0.40
C LEU A 419 22.78 36.66 0.32
N VAL A 420 23.21 36.12 1.46
CA VAL A 420 24.19 35.02 1.50
C VAL A 420 23.65 33.77 0.82
N THR A 421 22.40 33.41 1.10
CA THR A 421 21.74 32.27 0.45
C THR A 421 21.65 32.46 -1.08
N ALA A 422 21.37 33.69 -1.54
CA ALA A 422 21.36 34.03 -2.96
C ALA A 422 22.76 33.94 -3.60
N MET A 423 23.84 34.26 -2.87
CA MET A 423 25.22 34.06 -3.34
C MET A 423 25.51 32.58 -3.54
N VAL A 424 25.19 31.74 -2.55
CA VAL A 424 25.40 30.27 -2.61
C VAL A 424 24.63 29.69 -3.79
N ALA A 425 23.37 30.08 -3.96
CA ALA A 425 22.55 29.62 -5.09
C ALA A 425 23.16 30.04 -6.44
N LYS A 426 23.59 31.29 -6.59
CA LYS A 426 24.26 31.77 -7.81
C LYS A 426 25.57 31.02 -8.08
N PHE A 427 26.36 30.75 -7.05
CA PHE A 427 27.60 29.99 -7.16
C PHE A 427 27.35 28.54 -7.61
N GLN A 428 26.39 27.86 -6.99
CA GLN A 428 25.96 26.52 -7.41
C GLN A 428 25.46 26.51 -8.86
N CYS A 429 24.70 27.52 -9.27
CA CYS A 429 24.25 27.64 -10.67
C CYS A 429 25.42 27.80 -11.67
N ARG A 430 26.56 28.36 -11.24
CA ARG A 430 27.78 28.44 -12.08
C ARG A 430 28.56 27.12 -12.09
N MET A 431 28.54 26.38 -10.98
CA MET A 431 29.21 25.08 -10.88
C MET A 431 28.54 23.99 -11.73
N TYR A 432 27.22 24.03 -11.84
CA TYR A 432 26.47 23.02 -12.58
C TYR A 432 26.14 23.49 -13.98
N SER A 433 26.53 22.71 -14.99
CA SER A 433 26.10 22.96 -16.36
C SER A 433 24.58 22.81 -16.48
N SER A 434 23.92 23.80 -17.09
CA SER A 434 22.50 23.74 -17.42
C SER A 434 22.21 22.77 -18.56
N ALA A 435 23.19 22.51 -19.42
CA ALA A 435 23.09 21.54 -20.51
C ALA A 435 23.14 20.11 -19.95
N TRP A 436 22.22 19.26 -20.39
CA TRP A 436 22.19 17.84 -20.07
C TRP A 436 22.85 17.07 -21.19
N THR A 437 23.84 16.25 -20.85
CA THR A 437 24.39 15.24 -21.75
C THR A 437 23.45 14.04 -21.86
N ASP A 438 23.64 13.22 -22.89
CA ASP A 438 22.88 11.98 -23.05
C ASP A 438 23.15 11.01 -21.89
N GLN A 439 24.42 10.90 -21.46
CA GLN A 439 24.81 10.06 -20.32
C GLN A 439 24.15 10.50 -19.00
N GLU A 440 24.10 11.80 -18.71
CA GLU A 440 23.40 12.32 -17.52
C GLU A 440 21.90 12.04 -17.59
N THR A 441 21.31 12.15 -18.78
CA THR A 441 19.88 11.88 -19.01
C THR A 441 19.58 10.40 -18.84
N GLU A 442 20.42 9.51 -19.36
CA GLU A 442 20.30 8.06 -19.20
C GLU A 442 20.39 7.64 -17.73
N ARG A 443 21.37 8.17 -16.97
CA ARG A 443 21.47 7.92 -15.52
C ARG A 443 20.24 8.39 -14.75
N LEU A 444 19.65 9.52 -15.16
CA LEU A 444 18.42 10.02 -14.55
C LEU A 444 17.22 9.12 -14.85
N LEU A 445 17.09 8.63 -16.09
CA LEU A 445 16.05 7.68 -16.47
C LEU A 445 16.20 6.36 -15.72
N GLU A 446 17.42 5.85 -15.59
CA GLU A 446 17.70 4.63 -14.85
C GLU A 446 17.35 4.78 -13.37
N TYR A 447 17.71 5.92 -12.76
CA TYR A 447 17.30 6.23 -11.39
C TYR A 447 15.78 6.26 -11.23
N ILE A 448 15.05 6.79 -12.21
CA ILE A 448 13.59 6.84 -12.21
C ILE A 448 12.97 5.44 -12.36
N ARG A 449 13.55 4.57 -13.18
CA ARG A 449 13.06 3.19 -13.37
C ARG A 449 13.29 2.33 -12.13
N THR A 450 14.43 2.51 -11.46
CA THR A 450 14.87 1.67 -10.34
C THR A 450 14.35 2.14 -8.98
N ASN A 451 13.75 3.33 -8.89
CA ASN A 451 13.26 3.89 -7.63
C ASN A 451 11.78 4.28 -7.76
N ALA A 452 10.99 3.99 -6.73
CA ALA A 452 9.61 4.46 -6.67
C ALA A 452 9.55 5.96 -6.28
N PRO A 453 8.58 6.73 -6.80
CA PRO A 453 8.27 8.07 -6.27
C PRO A 453 7.88 8.01 -4.78
N PRO A 454 8.16 9.07 -3.99
CA PRO A 454 8.84 10.31 -4.38
C PRO A 454 10.37 10.15 -4.49
N TYR A 455 10.92 10.63 -5.60
CA TYR A 455 12.35 10.49 -5.88
C TYR A 455 13.22 11.34 -4.93
N ASN A 456 14.24 10.72 -4.33
CA ASN A 456 15.23 11.43 -3.50
C ASN A 456 16.24 12.21 -4.38
N TRP A 457 15.84 13.40 -4.85
CA TRP A 457 16.68 14.23 -5.73
C TRP A 457 18.00 14.67 -5.10
N LYS A 458 18.07 14.76 -3.77
CA LYS A 458 19.30 15.11 -3.07
C LYS A 458 20.34 14.00 -3.23
N LYS A 459 19.92 12.74 -3.04
CA LYS A 459 20.77 11.56 -3.25
C LYS A 459 21.21 11.46 -4.72
N PHE A 460 20.28 11.59 -5.66
CA PHE A 460 20.62 11.51 -7.09
C PHE A 460 21.55 12.63 -7.54
N SER A 461 21.31 13.88 -7.10
CA SER A 461 22.20 15.01 -7.39
C SER A 461 23.63 14.78 -6.88
N ALA A 462 23.76 14.22 -5.66
CA ALA A 462 25.06 13.86 -5.12
C ALA A 462 25.76 12.75 -5.93
N LEU A 463 25.01 11.73 -6.39
CA LEU A 463 25.54 10.66 -7.24
C LEU A 463 25.95 11.15 -8.63
N LEU A 464 25.15 12.05 -9.21
CA LEU A 464 25.41 12.58 -10.55
C LEU A 464 26.60 13.55 -10.55
N GLY A 465 26.78 14.33 -9.48
CA GLY A 465 27.91 15.23 -9.26
C GLY A 465 27.93 16.49 -10.14
N THR A 466 27.25 16.47 -11.29
CA THR A 466 27.25 17.53 -12.30
C THR A 466 25.97 18.35 -12.36
N LYS A 467 24.95 17.97 -11.58
CA LYS A 467 23.64 18.64 -11.53
C LYS A 467 23.18 18.80 -10.08
N SER A 468 22.52 19.92 -9.81
CA SER A 468 21.87 20.17 -8.52
C SER A 468 20.53 19.44 -8.40
N THR A 469 20.05 19.27 -7.17
CA THR A 469 18.69 18.77 -6.86
C THR A 469 17.60 19.45 -7.70
N TYR A 470 17.71 20.78 -7.87
CA TYR A 470 16.78 21.58 -8.65
C TYR A 470 16.84 21.24 -10.15
N HIS A 471 18.05 21.10 -10.70
CA HIS A 471 18.24 20.73 -12.10
C HIS A 471 17.66 19.35 -12.39
N CYS A 472 17.91 18.36 -11.53
CA CYS A 472 17.38 17.01 -11.66
C CYS A 472 15.84 17.04 -11.67
N HIS A 473 15.22 17.69 -10.67
CA HIS A 473 13.77 17.82 -10.61
C HIS A 473 13.19 18.52 -11.85
N ARG A 474 13.76 19.64 -12.28
CA ARG A 474 13.32 20.39 -13.46
C ARG A 474 13.42 19.57 -14.75
N LYS A 475 14.48 18.80 -14.92
CA LYS A 475 14.66 17.92 -16.09
C LYS A 475 13.56 16.86 -16.13
N VAL A 476 13.20 16.26 -15.00
CA VAL A 476 12.10 15.29 -14.93
C VAL A 476 10.76 15.92 -15.24
N VAL A 477 10.47 17.10 -14.68
CA VAL A 477 9.24 17.85 -15.02
C VAL A 477 9.18 18.15 -16.53
N ALA A 478 10.30 18.52 -17.14
CA ALA A 478 10.37 18.74 -18.59
C ALA A 478 10.14 17.44 -19.38
N MET A 479 10.77 16.34 -19.00
CA MET A 479 10.62 15.03 -19.65
C MET A 479 9.18 14.51 -19.57
N LYS A 480 8.52 14.68 -18.43
CA LYS A 480 7.09 14.37 -18.25
C LYS A 480 6.21 15.18 -19.19
N ARG A 481 6.42 16.50 -19.25
CA ARG A 481 5.67 17.40 -20.15
C ARG A 481 5.86 17.04 -21.63
N SER A 482 7.03 16.53 -22.01
CA SER A 482 7.29 16.05 -23.38
C SER A 482 6.80 14.63 -23.65
N GLY A 483 6.23 13.92 -22.67
CA GLY A 483 5.80 12.52 -22.81
C GLY A 483 6.94 11.50 -22.83
N ALA A 484 8.18 11.92 -22.58
CA ALA A 484 9.35 11.03 -22.55
C ALA A 484 9.36 10.11 -21.32
N ILE A 485 8.58 10.44 -20.28
CA ILE A 485 8.35 9.63 -19.09
C ILE A 485 6.85 9.68 -18.78
N PRO A 486 6.18 8.55 -18.51
CA PRO A 486 4.77 8.54 -18.18
C PRO A 486 4.48 9.27 -16.86
N ASP A 487 3.34 9.95 -16.77
CA ASP A 487 2.96 10.71 -15.59
C ASP A 487 2.62 9.83 -14.38
N LYS A 488 2.20 8.59 -14.64
CA LYS A 488 1.96 7.54 -13.65
C LYS A 488 2.81 6.31 -13.99
N PRO A 489 3.45 5.66 -13.01
CA PRO A 489 3.98 4.31 -13.23
C PRO A 489 2.79 3.42 -13.64
N GLY A 490 2.91 2.74 -14.79
CA GLY A 490 1.85 1.83 -15.26
C GLY A 490 1.60 0.77 -14.19
N GLY A 491 0.32 0.66 -13.78
CA GLY A 491 -0.16 -0.38 -12.86
C GLY A 491 -0.39 -1.69 -13.58
#